data_AF-A0A644SQA8-F1
#
_entry.id   AF-A0A644SQA8-F1
#
_cell.length_a   1.000
_cell.length_b   1.000
_cell.length_c   1.000
_cell.angle_alpha   90.00
_cell.angle_beta   90.00
_cell.angle_gamma   90.00
#
_symmetry.space_group_name_H-M   'P 1'
#
loop_
_entity.id
_entity.type
_entity.pdbx_description
1 polymer ?
#
loop_
_entity_poly.entity_id
_entity_poly.type
_entity_poly.pdbx_seq_one_letter_code
_entity_poly.pdbx_strand_id
1 'polypeptide(L)'
;MDTTKFNETDNLLDDETLEGMIRFQRAKNLFLRDDSHDIEDAEIFYPSKMNEILDTSTNQVKLASSQDNIDLTRNSPNNLSRDKEITPFIVANTIEVPLHHLKQDCIIPVFSKDNEKTIAHQEFIESVLTAISKVFPHHSISTPEIRVSHQIKGRTPDAIHLNAKDLLDHQKTIYYERMAFVINIPSIVDSINGNELTLSVGGVRSYNLENLYDKKTLEKFKFFIGFQNKVCLNMCINTDGFKEDLRVSSASELQHKVIDVMQNYNAEVHLMEMKELTQDYLSEHQFAQLIGKSRLYQHLPKSEKQKIPMLNFNDSHINTMAKDYYEDKNFCRLDDGRINLWDVYNLFTQANKSSYIDTFLDRNLNAFEFTKGIQKTLNGNSNYHWFLS
;
A
#
# COMPACT_ATOMS: atom_id res chain seq x y z
N MET A 1 63.78 19.41 12.18
CA MET A 1 63.62 20.85 11.94
C MET A 1 62.50 21.01 10.93
N ASP A 2 61.34 21.49 11.41
CA ASP A 2 60.49 22.55 10.82
C ASP A 2 60.47 22.74 9.29
N THR A 3 59.37 23.03 8.58
CA THR A 3 57.96 23.38 8.92
C THR A 3 57.19 23.49 7.59
N THR A 4 55.87 23.21 7.64
CA THR A 4 54.77 23.78 6.83
C THR A 4 54.75 23.68 5.29
N LYS A 5 53.68 23.04 4.76
CA LYS A 5 52.67 23.70 3.90
C LYS A 5 51.32 22.93 3.94
N PHE A 6 50.24 23.71 4.03
CA PHE A 6 48.85 23.34 4.29
C PHE A 6 48.06 23.02 3.00
N ASN A 7 47.10 22.10 3.15
CA ASN A 7 45.81 21.87 2.48
C ASN A 7 45.44 22.59 1.17
N GLU A 8 45.14 21.78 0.15
CA GLU A 8 44.02 21.98 -0.79
C GLU A 8 43.41 20.58 -1.08
N THR A 9 42.16 20.36 -0.68
CA THR A 9 41.34 19.21 -1.10
C THR A 9 40.13 19.75 -1.83
N ASP A 10 40.09 19.53 -3.14
CA ASP A 10 38.95 19.83 -4.00
C ASP A 10 37.75 18.94 -3.64
N ASN A 11 36.62 19.59 -3.36
CA ASN A 11 35.30 18.95 -3.29
C ASN A 11 34.79 18.75 -4.72
N LEU A 12 34.86 17.52 -5.23
CA LEU A 12 34.10 17.07 -6.39
C LEU A 12 32.68 16.71 -5.92
N LEU A 13 31.74 17.64 -6.09
CA LEU A 13 30.31 17.34 -6.11
C LEU A 13 29.97 16.76 -7.48
N ASP A 14 29.34 15.57 -7.51
CA ASP A 14 28.96 14.85 -8.71
C ASP A 14 28.10 15.70 -9.67
N ASP A 15 28.49 15.70 -10.95
CA ASP A 15 27.87 16.46 -12.06
C ASP A 15 26.38 16.10 -12.28
N GLU A 16 25.95 14.89 -11.90
CA GLU A 16 24.54 14.44 -11.99
C GLU A 16 23.62 15.21 -11.04
N THR A 17 24.12 15.61 -9.85
CA THR A 17 23.36 16.39 -8.87
C THR A 17 23.13 17.82 -9.33
N LEU A 18 24.10 18.40 -10.05
CA LEU A 18 24.02 19.76 -10.57
C LEU A 18 23.08 19.84 -11.78
N GLU A 19 23.09 18.85 -12.68
CA GLU A 19 22.11 18.76 -13.77
C GLU A 19 20.67 18.61 -13.25
N GLY A 20 20.47 17.85 -12.16
CA GLY A 20 19.17 17.73 -11.49
C GLY A 20 18.66 19.06 -10.92
N MET A 21 19.53 19.83 -10.27
CA MET A 21 19.18 21.16 -9.75
C MET A 21 18.88 22.17 -10.88
N ILE A 22 19.62 22.12 -11.99
CA ILE A 22 19.41 23.00 -13.14
C ILE A 22 18.08 22.69 -13.85
N ARG A 23 17.67 21.40 -13.94
CA ARG A 23 16.34 21.01 -14.45
C ARG A 23 15.21 21.50 -13.54
N PHE A 24 15.38 21.39 -12.22
CA PHE A 24 14.42 21.89 -11.23
C PHE A 24 14.21 23.42 -11.35
N GLN A 25 15.28 24.19 -11.57
CA GLN A 25 15.20 25.63 -11.75
C GLN A 25 14.61 26.06 -13.10
N ARG A 26 14.83 25.29 -14.18
CA ARG A 26 14.19 25.53 -15.47
C ARG A 26 12.70 25.26 -15.46
N ALA A 27 12.24 24.20 -14.77
CA ALA A 27 10.81 23.93 -14.60
C ALA A 27 10.13 25.07 -13.84
N LYS A 28 10.73 25.56 -12.76
CA LYS A 28 10.22 26.69 -11.98
C LYS A 28 10.07 27.99 -12.78
N ASN A 29 10.99 28.26 -13.70
CA ASN A 29 10.96 29.48 -14.52
C ASN A 29 10.01 29.41 -15.73
N LEU A 30 9.51 28.22 -16.09
CA LEU A 30 8.54 28.05 -17.18
C LEU A 30 7.11 28.40 -16.74
N PHE A 31 6.82 28.35 -15.44
CA PHE A 31 5.49 28.63 -14.85
C PHE A 31 5.28 30.09 -14.39
N LEU A 32 6.24 30.98 -14.64
CA LEU A 32 6.18 32.40 -14.22
C LEU A 32 6.05 33.39 -15.39
N ARG A 33 5.47 32.98 -16.52
CA ARG A 33 5.08 33.92 -17.58
C ARG A 33 3.58 34.15 -17.55
N ASP A 34 3.27 35.33 -17.02
CA ASP A 34 2.00 36.06 -16.99
C ASP A 34 1.27 36.00 -18.34
N ASP A 35 -0.01 35.60 -18.31
CA ASP A 35 -1.06 36.14 -19.18
C ASP A 35 -2.39 36.07 -18.42
N SER A 36 -2.88 37.26 -18.11
CA SER A 36 -4.08 37.59 -17.33
C SER A 36 -5.37 37.09 -17.99
N HIS A 37 -6.26 36.44 -17.22
CA HIS A 37 -7.72 36.64 -17.25
C HIS A 37 -8.42 35.98 -16.05
N ASP A 38 -9.48 36.65 -15.58
CA ASP A 38 -10.14 36.51 -14.29
C ASP A 38 -10.77 35.14 -14.00
N ILE A 39 -10.43 34.56 -12.84
CA ILE A 39 -11.21 33.51 -12.15
C ILE A 39 -11.14 33.78 -10.64
N GLU A 40 -12.30 33.99 -10.01
CA GLU A 40 -12.47 33.99 -8.54
C GLU A 40 -12.44 32.55 -7.98
N ASP A 41 -12.06 32.46 -6.69
CA ASP A 41 -12.16 31.32 -5.75
C ASP A 41 -11.00 30.32 -5.68
N ALA A 42 -10.20 30.39 -4.61
CA ALA A 42 -10.51 29.79 -3.29
C ALA A 42 -9.27 29.92 -2.37
N GLU A 43 -9.40 30.61 -1.23
CA GLU A 43 -8.32 30.69 -0.24
C GLU A 43 -8.09 29.32 0.42
N ILE A 44 -6.99 28.65 0.06
CA ILE A 44 -6.50 27.46 0.76
C ILE A 44 -5.53 27.92 1.84
N PHE A 45 -5.97 27.84 3.09
CA PHE A 45 -5.17 28.18 4.27
C PHE A 45 -4.29 26.99 4.68
N TYR A 46 -2.97 27.13 4.54
CA TYR A 46 -1.98 26.20 5.09
C TYR A 46 -1.33 26.79 6.34
N PRO A 47 -1.61 26.31 7.56
CA PRO A 47 -0.87 26.75 8.74
C PRO A 47 0.44 25.97 8.85
N SER A 48 1.53 26.54 8.34
CA SER A 48 2.88 26.14 8.73
C SER A 48 3.54 27.28 9.51
N LYS A 49 3.80 26.99 10.81
CA LYS A 49 4.47 27.82 11.84
C LYS A 49 3.63 28.95 12.45
N MET A 50 3.05 28.70 13.63
CA MET A 50 2.91 29.74 14.64
C MET A 50 2.87 29.13 16.05
N ASN A 51 4.02 29.16 16.73
CA ASN A 51 4.07 29.26 18.19
C ASN A 51 4.25 30.75 18.46
N GLU A 52 3.17 31.46 18.75
CA GLU A 52 3.22 32.72 19.49
C GLU A 52 1.88 32.93 20.18
N ILE A 53 1.94 33.05 21.50
CA ILE A 53 0.80 33.28 22.40
C ILE A 53 0.44 34.77 22.30
N LEU A 54 -0.82 35.07 21.99
CA LEU A 54 -1.44 36.33 22.38
C LEU A 54 -2.80 36.07 23.04
N ASP A 55 -2.85 36.38 24.33
CA ASP A 55 -4.08 36.66 25.06
C ASP A 55 -4.80 37.85 24.41
N THR A 56 -6.12 37.75 24.21
CA THR A 56 -7.06 38.81 24.59
C THR A 56 -8.51 38.34 24.51
N SER A 57 -9.26 38.80 25.50
CA SER A 57 -10.63 38.52 25.87
C SER A 57 -11.71 39.15 24.99
N THR A 58 -12.91 38.55 25.10
CA THR A 58 -14.28 39.14 25.01
C THR A 58 -15.04 39.03 23.67
N ASN A 59 -16.17 38.29 23.73
CA ASN A 59 -17.53 38.56 23.19
C ASN A 59 -18.18 37.25 22.69
N GLN A 60 -18.97 36.58 23.54
CA GLN A 60 -20.44 36.53 23.47
C GLN A 60 -21.05 36.54 22.05
N VAL A 61 -21.78 35.48 21.67
CA VAL A 61 -23.25 35.47 21.47
C VAL A 61 -23.73 34.25 20.63
N LYS A 62 -24.73 33.54 21.21
CA LYS A 62 -25.85 32.72 20.68
C LYS A 62 -25.65 31.34 20.02
N LEU A 63 -25.98 30.33 20.83
CA LEU A 63 -26.74 29.13 20.48
C LEU A 63 -28.04 29.44 19.71
N ALA A 64 -28.34 28.63 18.70
CA ALA A 64 -29.71 28.39 18.25
C ALA A 64 -29.91 26.88 18.06
N SER A 65 -30.73 26.33 18.95
CA SER A 65 -31.32 24.99 18.88
C SER A 65 -32.48 24.98 17.87
N SER A 66 -32.61 23.93 17.08
CA SER A 66 -33.91 23.55 16.50
C SER A 66 -33.98 22.03 16.44
N GLN A 67 -34.82 21.49 17.31
CA GLN A 67 -35.35 20.14 17.27
C GLN A 67 -36.39 20.09 16.15
N ASP A 68 -36.40 19.04 15.34
CA ASP A 68 -37.62 18.54 14.71
C ASP A 68 -37.56 17.01 14.65
N ASN A 69 -38.46 16.39 15.41
CA ASN A 69 -38.80 14.97 15.35
C ASN A 69 -39.86 14.78 14.26
N ILE A 70 -39.67 13.86 13.31
CA ILE A 70 -40.79 13.21 12.60
C ILE A 70 -40.53 11.70 12.48
N ASP A 71 -41.55 10.97 12.93
CA ASP A 71 -41.69 9.52 13.09
C ASP A 71 -42.16 8.81 11.79
N LEU A 72 -42.07 7.48 11.82
CA LEU A 72 -42.06 6.45 10.78
C LEU A 72 -43.34 6.25 9.90
N THR A 73 -43.10 5.54 8.78
CA THR A 73 -43.97 4.61 8.00
C THR A 73 -44.59 5.06 6.66
N ARG A 74 -44.11 4.49 5.53
CA ARG A 74 -44.86 3.58 4.61
C ARG A 74 -44.16 3.34 3.24
N ASN A 75 -44.01 2.05 2.94
CA ASN A 75 -43.76 1.32 1.67
C ASN A 75 -43.83 2.02 0.29
N SER A 76 -42.75 1.85 -0.49
CA SER A 76 -42.65 1.35 -1.90
C SER A 76 -41.40 1.91 -2.60
N PRO A 77 -40.94 1.38 -3.74
CA PRO A 77 -40.53 0.02 -4.08
C PRO A 77 -39.04 -0.04 -4.50
N ASN A 78 -38.42 -1.22 -4.46
CA ASN A 78 -37.17 -1.62 -5.12
C ASN A 78 -36.31 -0.52 -5.79
N ASN A 79 -35.49 0.18 -5.00
CA ASN A 79 -34.23 0.70 -5.52
C ASN A 79 -33.21 -0.43 -5.42
N LEU A 80 -33.00 -1.14 -6.53
CA LEU A 80 -31.76 -1.88 -6.71
C LEU A 80 -30.64 -0.84 -6.81
N SER A 81 -30.11 -0.42 -5.66
CA SER A 81 -28.69 -0.09 -5.62
C SER A 81 -27.99 -1.36 -6.07
N ARG A 82 -27.42 -1.34 -7.27
CA ARG A 82 -26.30 -2.23 -7.56
C ARG A 82 -25.23 -1.79 -6.58
N ASP A 83 -25.25 -2.37 -5.39
CA ASP A 83 -24.13 -2.33 -4.47
C ASP A 83 -22.94 -2.75 -5.31
N LYS A 84 -22.07 -1.79 -5.60
CA LYS A 84 -20.82 -2.03 -6.30
C LYS A 84 -20.18 -3.15 -5.48
N GLU A 85 -20.04 -4.36 -6.02
CA GLU A 85 -19.37 -5.44 -5.32
C GLU A 85 -17.92 -4.97 -5.11
N ILE A 86 -17.67 -4.37 -3.95
CA ILE A 86 -16.35 -3.86 -3.60
C ILE A 86 -15.50 -5.11 -3.39
N THR A 87 -14.62 -5.40 -4.35
CA THR A 87 -13.71 -6.54 -4.23
C THR A 87 -12.70 -6.24 -3.12
N PRO A 88 -12.45 -7.16 -2.18
CA PRO A 88 -11.43 -6.99 -1.12
C PRO A 88 -10.05 -6.64 -1.67
N PHE A 89 -9.17 -6.09 -0.83
CA PHE A 89 -7.80 -5.75 -1.25
C PHE A 89 -6.98 -6.98 -1.67
N ILE A 90 -7.35 -8.17 -1.18
CA ILE A 90 -6.79 -9.47 -1.57
C ILE A 90 -7.87 -10.56 -1.55
N VAL A 91 -7.91 -11.40 -2.58
CA VAL A 91 -9.00 -12.36 -2.78
C VAL A 91 -8.51 -13.80 -2.71
N ALA A 92 -7.43 -14.14 -3.40
CA ALA A 92 -7.04 -15.53 -3.58
C ALA A 92 -6.71 -16.25 -2.27
N ASN A 93 -7.39 -17.37 -2.03
CA ASN A 93 -7.14 -18.28 -0.90
C ASN A 93 -7.19 -17.60 0.49
N THR A 94 -7.96 -16.52 0.61
CA THR A 94 -8.15 -15.80 1.87
C THR A 94 -9.61 -15.81 2.31
N ILE A 95 -9.82 -15.71 3.61
CA ILE A 95 -11.13 -15.45 4.21
C ILE A 95 -11.07 -14.18 5.05
N GLU A 96 -12.19 -13.46 5.12
CA GLU A 96 -12.33 -12.32 6.01
C GLU A 96 -12.60 -12.81 7.43
N VAL A 97 -11.94 -12.20 8.42
CA VAL A 97 -12.21 -12.47 9.83
C VAL A 97 -12.25 -11.15 10.60
N PRO A 98 -13.14 -11.00 11.58
CA PRO A 98 -13.15 -9.83 12.43
C PRO A 98 -12.01 -9.88 13.46
N LEU A 99 -11.56 -8.73 13.96
CA LEU A 99 -10.48 -8.66 14.95
C LEU A 99 -10.78 -9.45 16.24
N HIS A 100 -12.05 -9.52 16.66
CA HIS A 100 -12.42 -10.27 17.87
C HIS A 100 -12.18 -11.78 17.71
N HIS A 101 -12.33 -12.34 16.50
CA HIS A 101 -12.08 -13.75 16.22
C HIS A 101 -10.62 -14.12 16.49
N LEU A 102 -9.69 -13.25 16.06
CA LEU A 102 -8.26 -13.42 16.33
C LEU A 102 -7.92 -13.31 17.82
N LYS A 103 -8.71 -12.56 18.60
CA LYS A 103 -8.50 -12.35 20.04
C LYS A 103 -9.05 -13.47 20.91
N GLN A 104 -10.22 -14.00 20.56
CA GLN A 104 -11.03 -14.85 21.44
C GLN A 104 -11.04 -16.31 21.00
N ASP A 105 -10.97 -16.57 19.69
CA ASP A 105 -11.18 -17.91 19.14
C ASP A 105 -9.86 -18.56 18.69
N CYS A 106 -8.83 -17.76 18.44
CA CYS A 106 -7.53 -18.24 17.95
C CYS A 106 -6.53 -18.50 19.08
N ILE A 107 -5.82 -19.62 18.98
CA ILE A 107 -4.65 -19.89 19.83
C ILE A 107 -3.42 -19.13 19.32
N ILE A 108 -2.45 -18.90 20.21
CA ILE A 108 -1.19 -18.22 19.88
C ILE A 108 -0.07 -19.26 19.76
N PRO A 109 0.60 -19.37 18.59
CA PRO A 109 1.77 -20.22 18.45
C PRO A 109 2.92 -19.81 19.36
N VAL A 110 3.71 -20.79 19.80
CA VAL A 110 4.89 -20.62 20.66
C VAL A 110 6.14 -21.22 20.00
N PHE A 111 7.31 -20.74 20.40
CA PHE A 111 8.61 -21.32 20.06
C PHE A 111 8.85 -22.59 20.88
N SER A 112 9.15 -23.71 20.24
CA SER A 112 9.09 -25.02 20.91
C SER A 112 10.21 -25.26 21.92
N LYS A 113 11.38 -24.62 21.76
CA LYS A 113 12.55 -24.88 22.62
C LYS A 113 12.54 -24.11 23.94
N ASP A 114 11.93 -22.93 23.97
CA ASP A 114 11.86 -22.06 25.15
C ASP A 114 10.42 -21.75 25.57
N ASN A 115 9.44 -22.22 24.82
CA ASN A 115 8.01 -22.03 25.06
C ASN A 115 7.60 -20.55 25.13
N GLU A 116 8.36 -19.67 24.48
CA GLU A 116 8.01 -18.26 24.40
C GLU A 116 6.91 -18.04 23.36
N LYS A 117 5.95 -17.18 23.68
CA LYS A 117 4.88 -16.84 22.73
C LYS A 117 5.42 -15.99 21.58
N THR A 118 4.85 -16.21 20.39
CA THR A 118 4.99 -15.28 19.27
C THR A 118 4.25 -13.97 19.55
N ILE A 119 4.61 -12.91 18.83
CA ILE A 119 3.76 -11.72 18.70
C ILE A 119 2.57 -12.12 17.83
N ALA A 120 1.38 -12.12 18.43
CA ALA A 120 0.18 -12.61 17.78
C ALA A 120 -0.34 -11.65 16.70
N HIS A 121 -1.18 -12.15 15.78
CA HIS A 121 -1.80 -11.35 14.72
C HIS A 121 -2.55 -10.11 15.25
N GLN A 122 -3.34 -10.28 16.30
CA GLN A 122 -4.07 -9.20 16.95
C GLN A 122 -3.11 -8.19 17.60
N GLU A 123 -2.01 -8.63 18.20
CA GLU A 123 -1.02 -7.73 18.81
C GLU A 123 -0.36 -6.86 17.74
N PHE A 124 -0.09 -7.42 16.56
CA PHE A 124 0.41 -6.62 15.44
C PHE A 124 -0.61 -5.54 15.01
N ILE A 125 -1.86 -5.93 14.78
CA ILE A 125 -2.92 -4.98 14.37
C ILE A 125 -3.11 -3.88 15.42
N GLU A 126 -3.11 -4.22 16.71
CA GLU A 126 -3.25 -3.27 17.82
C GLU A 126 -2.05 -2.33 17.96
N SER A 127 -0.83 -2.85 17.81
CA SER A 127 0.38 -2.02 17.77
C SER A 127 0.31 -1.00 16.63
N VAL A 128 -0.18 -1.40 15.46
CA VAL A 128 -0.35 -0.50 14.32
C VAL A 128 -1.48 0.50 14.56
N LEU A 129 -2.64 0.11 15.07
CA LEU A 129 -3.73 1.03 15.42
C LEU A 129 -3.27 2.11 16.43
N THR A 130 -2.49 1.69 17.43
CA THR A 130 -1.93 2.61 18.43
C THR A 130 -0.90 3.54 17.80
N ALA A 131 -0.09 3.04 16.86
CA ALA A 131 0.86 3.86 16.11
C ALA A 131 0.15 4.89 15.22
N ILE A 132 -0.90 4.49 14.48
CA ILE A 132 -1.71 5.40 13.65
C ILE A 132 -2.31 6.50 14.52
N SER A 133 -2.89 6.15 15.67
CA SER A 133 -3.50 7.13 16.59
C SER A 133 -2.49 8.14 17.13
N LYS A 134 -1.20 7.78 17.20
CA LYS A 134 -0.12 8.69 17.62
C LYS A 134 0.35 9.60 16.49
N VAL A 135 0.49 9.06 15.27
CA VAL A 135 0.98 9.82 14.11
C VAL A 135 -0.12 10.70 13.51
N PHE A 136 -1.39 10.27 13.58
CA PHE A 136 -2.56 10.94 13.02
C PHE A 136 -3.62 11.21 14.09
N PRO A 137 -3.31 11.99 15.15
CA PRO A 137 -4.17 12.12 16.35
C PRO A 137 -5.52 12.81 16.10
N HIS A 138 -5.65 13.57 15.02
CA HIS A 138 -6.86 14.33 14.69
C HIS A 138 -7.66 13.70 13.53
N HIS A 139 -7.29 12.51 13.09
CA HIS A 139 -7.94 11.83 11.97
C HIS A 139 -8.81 10.69 12.46
N SER A 140 -9.93 10.47 11.75
CA SER A 140 -10.73 9.26 11.93
C SER A 140 -10.02 8.07 11.31
N ILE A 141 -10.10 6.90 11.95
CA ILE A 141 -9.47 5.65 11.52
C ILE A 141 -10.57 4.62 11.28
N SER A 142 -10.53 3.91 10.15
CA SER A 142 -11.49 2.85 9.87
C SER A 142 -11.25 1.61 10.74
N THR A 143 -12.26 0.75 10.84
CA THR A 143 -12.04 -0.61 11.34
C THR A 143 -11.06 -1.35 10.40
N PRO A 144 -10.14 -2.17 10.94
CA PRO A 144 -9.23 -2.97 10.10
C PRO A 144 -10.00 -3.98 9.24
N GLU A 145 -9.71 -4.00 7.94
CA GLU A 145 -10.08 -5.11 7.04
C GLU A 145 -9.00 -6.19 7.16
N ILE A 146 -9.38 -7.41 7.57
CA ILE A 146 -8.43 -8.47 7.91
C ILE A 146 -8.72 -9.69 7.05
N ARG A 147 -7.67 -10.20 6.41
CA ARG A 147 -7.70 -11.38 5.53
C ARG A 147 -6.70 -12.41 6.03
N VAL A 148 -7.16 -13.63 6.25
CA VAL A 148 -6.32 -14.73 6.73
C VAL A 148 -6.31 -15.89 5.75
N SER A 149 -5.23 -16.67 5.75
CA SER A 149 -5.12 -17.90 4.96
C SER A 149 -4.42 -19.00 5.75
N HIS A 150 -4.48 -20.23 5.22
CA HIS A 150 -3.82 -21.40 5.79
C HIS A 150 -4.23 -21.63 7.26
N GLN A 151 -5.49 -22.01 7.45
CA GLN A 151 -6.02 -22.35 8.76
C GLN A 151 -5.34 -23.61 9.30
N ILE A 152 -4.71 -23.49 10.46
CA ILE A 152 -4.14 -24.61 11.20
C ILE A 152 -5.15 -25.04 12.27
N LYS A 153 -5.49 -26.32 12.27
CA LYS A 153 -6.45 -26.92 13.20
C LYS A 153 -5.72 -27.86 14.15
N GLY A 154 -5.84 -27.61 15.44
CA GLY A 154 -5.41 -28.48 16.51
C GLY A 154 -6.59 -29.04 17.29
N ARG A 155 -6.27 -29.77 18.36
CA ARG A 155 -7.23 -30.35 19.28
C ARG A 155 -6.77 -30.16 20.72
N THR A 156 -7.69 -30.08 21.67
CA THR A 156 -7.36 -30.05 23.10
C THR A 156 -6.86 -31.43 23.58
N PRO A 157 -6.09 -31.50 24.69
CA PRO A 157 -5.50 -32.75 25.17
C PRO A 157 -6.52 -33.86 25.50
N ASP A 158 -7.71 -33.49 25.96
CA ASP A 158 -8.81 -34.41 26.28
C ASP A 158 -9.44 -35.07 25.04
N ALA A 159 -9.18 -34.53 23.85
CA ALA A 159 -9.78 -34.94 22.59
C ALA A 159 -8.80 -35.65 21.63
N ILE A 160 -7.61 -36.05 22.11
CA ILE A 160 -6.53 -36.61 21.27
C ILE A 160 -7.00 -37.84 20.48
N HIS A 161 -7.77 -38.72 21.09
CA HIS A 161 -8.22 -39.99 20.50
C HIS A 161 -9.49 -39.88 19.65
N LEU A 162 -10.14 -38.71 19.63
CA LEU A 162 -11.36 -38.49 18.84
C LEU A 162 -11.00 -38.29 17.36
N ASN A 163 -11.83 -38.83 16.46
CA ASN A 163 -11.70 -38.53 15.04
C ASN A 163 -12.12 -37.09 14.77
N ALA A 164 -11.64 -36.49 13.68
CA ALA A 164 -11.93 -35.11 13.33
C ALA A 164 -13.44 -34.79 13.24
N LYS A 165 -14.27 -35.78 12.88
CA LYS A 165 -15.74 -35.64 12.79
C LYS A 165 -16.44 -35.63 14.15
N ASP A 166 -15.78 -36.21 15.17
CA ASP A 166 -16.34 -36.40 16.51
C ASP A 166 -15.88 -35.30 17.49
N LEU A 167 -15.02 -34.38 17.03
CA LEU A 167 -14.55 -33.24 17.82
C LEU A 167 -15.67 -32.22 18.03
N LEU A 168 -15.93 -31.91 19.29
CA LEU A 168 -16.76 -30.77 19.67
C LEU A 168 -16.02 -29.45 19.38
N ASP A 169 -16.76 -28.34 19.21
CA ASP A 169 -16.13 -27.08 18.80
C ASP A 169 -15.14 -26.54 19.84
N HIS A 170 -15.44 -26.68 21.14
CA HIS A 170 -14.50 -26.31 22.22
C HIS A 170 -13.24 -27.20 22.27
N GLN A 171 -13.27 -28.36 21.61
CA GLN A 171 -12.13 -29.27 21.51
C GLN A 171 -11.26 -28.98 20.29
N LYS A 172 -11.69 -28.08 19.41
CA LYS A 172 -10.92 -27.65 18.24
C LYS A 172 -10.18 -26.37 18.60
N THR A 173 -8.88 -26.35 18.34
CA THR A 173 -8.09 -25.12 18.40
C THR A 173 -7.78 -24.67 16.99
N ILE A 174 -7.77 -23.37 16.76
CA ILE A 174 -7.47 -22.81 15.44
C ILE A 174 -6.48 -21.67 15.56
N TYR A 175 -5.64 -21.53 14.54
CA TYR A 175 -4.97 -20.27 14.23
C TYR A 175 -4.74 -20.22 12.72
N TYR A 176 -4.26 -19.09 12.22
CA TYR A 176 -3.95 -18.92 10.80
C TYR A 176 -2.45 -18.76 10.64
N GLU A 177 -1.87 -19.45 9.67
CA GLU A 177 -0.43 -19.31 9.40
C GLU A 177 -0.11 -17.91 8.86
N ARG A 178 -1.05 -17.28 8.12
CA ARG A 178 -0.83 -15.99 7.44
C ARG A 178 -2.00 -15.05 7.63
N MET A 179 -1.69 -13.79 7.91
CA MET A 179 -2.65 -12.71 8.07
C MET A 179 -2.15 -11.46 7.34
N ALA A 180 -3.05 -10.81 6.64
CA ALA A 180 -2.89 -9.49 6.05
C ALA A 180 -4.00 -8.59 6.57
N PHE A 181 -3.70 -7.31 6.79
CA PHE A 181 -4.72 -6.33 7.15
C PHE A 181 -4.45 -4.96 6.54
N VAL A 182 -5.52 -4.19 6.37
CA VAL A 182 -5.50 -2.80 5.90
C VAL A 182 -6.41 -1.95 6.79
N ILE A 183 -5.93 -0.76 7.12
CA ILE A 183 -6.62 0.27 7.91
C ILE A 183 -6.60 1.55 7.10
N ASN A 184 -7.78 2.12 6.85
CA ASN A 184 -7.92 3.35 6.10
C ASN A 184 -7.98 4.56 7.03
N ILE A 185 -7.41 5.67 6.60
CA ILE A 185 -7.52 6.98 7.24
C ILE A 185 -8.39 7.86 6.31
N PRO A 186 -9.73 7.70 6.34
CA PRO A 186 -10.64 8.23 5.32
C PRO A 186 -10.66 9.76 5.21
N SER A 187 -10.11 10.48 6.18
CA SER A 187 -9.97 11.94 6.12
C SER A 187 -8.77 12.41 5.29
N ILE A 188 -7.84 11.53 4.94
CA ILE A 188 -6.68 11.85 4.11
C ILE A 188 -6.92 11.23 2.74
N VAL A 189 -7.37 12.07 1.80
CA VAL A 189 -7.78 11.67 0.46
C VAL A 189 -7.14 12.54 -0.62
N ASP A 190 -7.02 12.00 -1.82
CA ASP A 190 -6.65 12.72 -3.04
C ASP A 190 -7.35 12.06 -4.24
N SER A 191 -7.34 12.69 -5.41
CA SER A 191 -7.89 12.13 -6.64
C SER A 191 -6.85 12.09 -7.76
N ILE A 192 -6.79 10.96 -8.45
CA ILE A 192 -5.94 10.76 -9.63
C ILE A 192 -6.81 10.20 -10.76
N ASN A 193 -6.88 10.93 -11.87
CA ASN A 193 -7.67 10.57 -13.04
C ASN A 193 -9.15 10.25 -12.69
N GLY A 194 -9.74 10.99 -11.75
CA GLY A 194 -11.11 10.77 -11.26
C GLY A 194 -11.27 9.66 -10.22
N ASN A 195 -10.18 8.93 -9.88
CA ASN A 195 -10.21 7.90 -8.86
C ASN A 195 -9.86 8.49 -7.49
N GLU A 196 -10.74 8.32 -6.51
CA GLU A 196 -10.45 8.68 -5.12
C GLU A 196 -9.45 7.70 -4.51
N LEU A 197 -8.41 8.24 -3.89
CA LEU A 197 -7.41 7.54 -3.11
C LEU A 197 -7.57 7.92 -1.64
N THR A 198 -7.40 6.95 -0.75
CA THR A 198 -7.34 7.17 0.71
C THR A 198 -6.00 6.71 1.22
N LEU A 199 -5.41 7.44 2.16
CA LEU A 199 -4.24 6.97 2.87
C LEU A 199 -4.57 5.71 3.67
N SER A 200 -3.78 4.67 3.48
CA SER A 200 -3.99 3.34 4.05
C SER A 200 -2.71 2.81 4.65
N VAL A 201 -2.86 2.14 5.79
CA VAL A 201 -1.78 1.54 6.56
C VAL A 201 -2.10 0.08 6.78
N GLY A 202 -1.11 -0.80 6.70
CA GLY A 202 -1.37 -2.22 6.88
C GLY A 202 -0.11 -3.05 7.02
N GLY A 203 -0.30 -4.36 7.02
CA GLY A 203 0.82 -5.27 7.16
C GLY A 203 0.47 -6.71 6.90
N VAL A 204 1.52 -7.52 6.80
CA VAL A 204 1.45 -8.97 6.66
C VAL A 204 2.27 -9.63 7.76
N ARG A 205 1.68 -10.63 8.40
CA ARG A 205 2.35 -11.53 9.32
C ARG A 205 2.15 -12.97 8.83
N SER A 206 3.26 -13.67 8.65
CA SER A 206 3.26 -15.08 8.27
C SER A 206 4.18 -15.88 9.21
N TYR A 207 3.61 -16.83 9.94
CA TYR A 207 4.35 -17.69 10.88
C TYR A 207 5.31 -18.67 10.18
N ASN A 208 5.08 -18.98 8.89
CA ASN A 208 5.99 -19.80 8.09
C ASN A 208 7.37 -19.16 7.86
N LEU A 209 7.50 -17.84 8.07
CA LEU A 209 8.77 -17.12 8.01
C LEU A 209 9.58 -17.29 9.30
N GLU A 210 8.95 -17.81 10.35
CA GLU A 210 9.59 -18.15 11.62
C GLU A 210 9.96 -19.62 11.68
N ASN A 211 11.04 -19.91 12.41
CA ASN A 211 11.33 -21.26 12.84
C ASN A 211 10.71 -21.52 14.22
N LEU A 212 9.42 -21.84 14.26
CA LEU A 212 8.71 -22.16 15.52
C LEU A 212 9.27 -23.40 16.23
N TYR A 213 10.09 -24.21 15.57
CA TYR A 213 10.78 -25.35 16.18
C TYR A 213 12.08 -24.98 16.91
N ASP A 214 12.47 -23.70 16.90
CA ASP A 214 13.65 -23.19 17.57
C ASP A 214 13.29 -22.34 18.80
N LYS A 215 14.30 -21.71 19.38
CA LYS A 215 14.15 -20.64 20.36
C LYS A 215 13.63 -19.36 19.70
N LYS A 216 13.01 -18.48 20.50
CA LYS A 216 12.58 -17.17 20.03
C LYS A 216 13.75 -16.38 19.47
N THR A 217 13.53 -15.81 18.29
CA THR A 217 14.43 -14.85 17.65
C THR A 217 13.63 -13.61 17.27
N LEU A 218 14.26 -12.65 16.59
CA LEU A 218 13.53 -11.51 16.05
C LEU A 218 12.50 -12.01 15.03
N GLU A 219 11.24 -11.76 15.32
CA GLU A 219 10.10 -12.11 14.48
C GLU A 219 9.99 -11.13 13.31
N LYS A 220 9.57 -11.63 12.14
CA LYS A 220 9.48 -10.89 10.89
C LYS A 220 8.06 -10.46 10.57
N PHE A 221 7.93 -9.19 10.20
CA PHE A 221 6.70 -8.57 9.77
C PHE A 221 6.95 -7.82 8.46
N LYS A 222 5.90 -7.70 7.65
CA LYS A 222 5.83 -6.73 6.57
C LYS A 222 4.89 -5.62 6.99
N PHE A 223 5.30 -4.38 6.80
CA PHE A 223 4.49 -3.20 7.12
C PHE A 223 4.47 -2.26 5.93
N PHE A 224 3.34 -1.61 5.69
CA PHE A 224 3.25 -0.56 4.68
C PHE A 224 2.37 0.61 5.11
N ILE A 225 2.66 1.78 4.55
CA ILE A 225 1.81 2.95 4.45
C ILE A 225 1.80 3.39 2.97
N GLY A 226 0.64 3.73 2.45
CA GLY A 226 0.46 4.04 1.04
C GLY A 226 -0.96 4.53 0.77
N PHE A 227 -1.41 4.43 -0.47
CA PHE A 227 -2.77 4.83 -0.84
C PHE A 227 -3.57 3.62 -1.32
N GLN A 228 -4.87 3.58 -1.02
CA GLN A 228 -5.80 2.62 -1.59
C GLN A 228 -6.71 3.32 -2.59
N ASN A 229 -6.74 2.82 -3.83
CA ASN A 229 -7.65 3.29 -4.86
C ASN A 229 -9.06 2.78 -4.57
N LYS A 230 -10.01 3.66 -4.26
CA LYS A 230 -11.37 3.30 -3.84
C LYS A 230 -12.21 2.67 -4.94
N VAL A 231 -11.84 2.81 -6.20
CA VAL A 231 -12.58 2.22 -7.30
C VAL A 231 -12.48 0.70 -7.29
N CYS A 232 -11.29 0.17 -6.99
CA CYS A 232 -11.00 -1.27 -7.01
C CYS A 232 -10.35 -1.80 -5.73
N LEU A 233 -10.12 -0.98 -4.70
CA LEU A 233 -9.32 -1.33 -3.51
C LEU A 233 -7.88 -1.79 -3.83
N ASN A 234 -7.32 -1.34 -4.95
CA ASN A 234 -5.93 -1.61 -5.29
C ASN A 234 -5.00 -0.87 -4.32
N MET A 235 -3.97 -1.55 -3.84
CA MET A 235 -3.00 -0.97 -2.91
C MET A 235 -1.84 -0.34 -3.68
N CYS A 236 -1.72 0.97 -3.58
CA CYS A 236 -0.66 1.76 -4.15
C CYS A 236 0.45 1.98 -3.11
N ILE A 237 1.60 1.34 -3.34
CA ILE A 237 2.70 1.25 -2.39
C ILE A 237 4.01 1.57 -3.13
N ASN A 238 4.86 2.38 -2.52
CA ASN A 238 6.19 2.73 -2.99
C ASN A 238 7.26 2.40 -1.93
N THR A 239 8.52 2.69 -2.24
CA THR A 239 9.68 2.18 -1.50
C THR A 239 9.82 2.78 -0.09
N ASP A 240 9.54 4.06 0.11
CA ASP A 240 9.59 4.70 1.45
C ASP A 240 8.40 4.27 2.33
N GLY A 241 7.26 3.98 1.70
CA GLY A 241 6.06 3.48 2.34
C GLY A 241 6.08 2.01 2.70
N PHE A 242 7.07 1.22 2.25
CA PHE A 242 7.10 -0.24 2.47
C PHE A 242 8.33 -0.72 3.23
N LYS A 243 8.09 -1.54 4.26
CA LYS A 243 9.13 -2.29 4.97
C LYS A 243 8.89 -3.79 4.83
N GLU A 244 9.67 -4.43 3.95
CA GLU A 244 9.59 -5.87 3.69
C GLU A 244 10.09 -6.74 4.87
N ASP A 245 11.19 -6.36 5.51
CA ASP A 245 11.80 -7.13 6.60
C ASP A 245 11.83 -6.30 7.89
N LEU A 246 10.66 -6.17 8.52
CA LEU A 246 10.51 -5.51 9.81
C LEU A 246 10.72 -6.53 10.94
N ARG A 247 11.97 -6.65 11.40
CA ARG A 247 12.38 -7.57 12.46
C ARG A 247 12.19 -6.96 13.84
N VAL A 248 11.52 -7.65 14.75
CA VAL A 248 11.20 -7.12 16.10
C VAL A 248 11.24 -8.22 17.15
N SER A 249 11.58 -7.84 18.39
CA SER A 249 11.57 -8.73 19.56
C SER A 249 10.28 -8.63 20.38
N SER A 250 9.55 -7.52 20.26
CA SER A 250 8.36 -7.23 21.07
C SER A 250 7.34 -6.36 20.33
N ALA A 251 6.09 -6.37 20.80
CA ALA A 251 5.01 -5.53 20.26
C ALA A 251 5.27 -4.01 20.45
N SER A 252 6.05 -3.63 21.48
CA SER A 252 6.46 -2.24 21.69
C SER A 252 7.52 -1.80 20.68
N GLU A 253 8.52 -2.66 20.40
CA GLU A 253 9.50 -2.38 19.34
C GLU A 253 8.84 -2.29 17.97
N LEU A 254 7.86 -3.18 17.71
CA LEU A 254 7.03 -3.13 16.52
C LEU A 254 6.30 -1.81 16.36
N GLN A 255 5.66 -1.32 17.43
CA GLN A 255 5.00 -0.03 17.42
C GLN A 255 5.98 1.10 17.08
N HIS A 256 7.16 1.15 17.70
CA HIS A 256 8.15 2.19 17.43
C HIS A 256 8.62 2.19 15.97
N LYS A 257 9.02 1.04 15.43
CA LYS A 257 9.48 0.97 14.04
C LYS A 257 8.37 1.29 13.03
N VAL A 258 7.13 0.94 13.33
CA VAL A 258 5.98 1.31 12.51
C VAL A 258 5.78 2.83 12.51
N ILE A 259 5.91 3.50 13.66
CA ILE A 259 5.88 4.97 13.75
C ILE A 259 6.99 5.56 12.88
N ASP A 260 8.21 5.04 12.97
CA ASP A 260 9.36 5.52 12.19
C ASP A 260 9.09 5.43 10.68
N VAL A 261 8.52 4.33 10.19
CA VAL A 261 8.18 4.20 8.75
C VAL A 261 7.12 5.22 8.36
N MET A 262 6.05 5.39 9.16
CA MET A 262 5.00 6.36 8.85
C MET A 262 5.50 7.81 8.85
N GLN A 263 6.43 8.16 9.73
CA GLN A 263 6.99 9.51 9.82
C GLN A 263 7.98 9.83 8.69
N ASN A 264 8.64 8.82 8.13
CA ASN A 264 9.58 8.98 7.02
C ASN A 264 8.93 8.85 5.64
N TYR A 265 7.67 8.42 5.58
CA TYR A 265 6.92 8.28 4.34
C TYR A 265 6.49 9.65 3.78
N ASN A 266 6.88 9.95 2.54
CA ASN A 266 6.52 11.19 1.86
C ASN A 266 5.30 10.99 0.96
N ALA A 267 4.12 11.17 1.57
CA ALA A 267 2.84 11.02 0.89
C ALA A 267 2.66 11.96 -0.32
N GLU A 268 3.17 13.20 -0.24
CA GLU A 268 3.03 14.19 -1.30
C GLU A 268 3.83 13.80 -2.55
N VAL A 269 5.10 13.38 -2.36
CA VAL A 269 5.93 12.90 -3.47
C VAL A 269 5.31 11.66 -4.09
N HIS A 270 4.84 10.70 -3.29
CA HIS A 270 4.20 9.51 -3.82
C HIS A 270 2.94 9.84 -4.65
N LEU A 271 2.09 10.74 -4.17
CA LEU A 271 0.91 11.21 -4.90
C LEU A 271 1.30 11.91 -6.21
N MET A 272 2.31 12.78 -6.18
CA MET A 272 2.82 13.45 -7.37
C MET A 272 3.32 12.44 -8.40
N GLU A 273 4.14 11.48 -7.99
CA GLU A 273 4.66 10.45 -8.89
C GLU A 273 3.55 9.59 -9.52
N MET A 274 2.49 9.28 -8.78
CA MET A 274 1.31 8.60 -9.30
C MET A 274 0.50 9.48 -10.26
N LYS A 275 0.38 10.79 -9.98
CA LYS A 275 -0.29 11.76 -10.87
C LYS A 275 0.44 11.88 -12.20
N GLU A 276 1.77 11.89 -12.19
CA GLU A 276 2.58 11.92 -13.42
C GLU A 276 2.32 10.73 -14.35
N LEU A 277 1.99 9.55 -13.81
CA LEU A 277 1.69 8.36 -14.63
C LEU A 277 0.48 8.57 -15.57
N THR A 278 -0.40 9.52 -15.26
CA THR A 278 -1.57 9.84 -16.10
C THR A 278 -1.18 10.57 -17.40
N GLN A 279 0.03 11.13 -17.46
CA GLN A 279 0.48 11.97 -18.57
C GLN A 279 1.19 11.17 -19.67
N ASP A 280 1.64 9.95 -19.36
CA ASP A 280 2.39 9.09 -20.28
C ASP A 280 1.52 7.91 -20.76
N TYR A 281 1.67 7.55 -22.04
CA TYR A 281 0.83 6.55 -22.69
C TYR A 281 1.65 5.47 -23.40
N LEU A 282 1.17 4.23 -23.32
CA LEU A 282 1.58 3.17 -24.23
C LEU A 282 0.63 3.13 -25.42
N SER A 283 1.19 3.01 -26.62
CA SER A 283 0.43 2.57 -27.79
C SER A 283 -0.01 1.11 -27.64
N GLU A 284 -1.04 0.71 -28.40
CA GLU A 284 -1.48 -0.70 -28.46
C GLU A 284 -0.32 -1.65 -28.78
N HIS A 285 0.56 -1.26 -29.71
CA HIS A 285 1.75 -2.03 -30.05
C HIS A 285 2.70 -2.19 -28.86
N GLN A 286 3.01 -1.10 -28.14
CA GLN A 286 3.89 -1.16 -26.96
C GLN A 286 3.27 -1.97 -25.83
N PHE A 287 1.96 -1.86 -25.61
CA PHE A 287 1.26 -2.68 -24.63
C PHE A 287 1.29 -4.17 -25.01
N ALA A 288 1.06 -4.50 -26.29
CA ALA A 288 1.17 -5.88 -26.78
C ALA A 288 2.59 -6.44 -26.61
N GLN A 289 3.63 -5.64 -26.89
CA GLN A 289 5.02 -6.02 -26.63
C GLN A 289 5.28 -6.23 -25.14
N LEU A 290 4.80 -5.34 -24.28
CA LEU A 290 4.91 -5.49 -22.84
C LEU A 290 4.33 -6.82 -22.36
N ILE A 291 3.12 -7.17 -22.81
CA ILE A 291 2.48 -8.46 -22.48
C ILE A 291 3.30 -9.64 -23.00
N GLY A 292 3.74 -9.60 -24.26
CA GLY A 292 4.54 -10.66 -24.88
C GLY A 292 5.88 -10.88 -24.17
N LYS A 293 6.63 -9.81 -23.93
CA LYS A 293 7.91 -9.82 -23.22
C LYS A 293 7.76 -10.26 -21.78
N SER A 294 6.68 -9.88 -21.11
CA SER A 294 6.40 -10.31 -19.73
C SER A 294 6.20 -11.83 -19.62
N ARG A 295 5.61 -12.47 -20.63
CA ARG A 295 5.53 -13.95 -20.71
C ARG A 295 6.90 -14.56 -20.96
N LEU A 296 7.68 -14.01 -21.89
CA LEU A 296 9.04 -14.48 -22.17
C LEU A 296 9.99 -14.32 -20.98
N TYR A 297 9.80 -13.26 -20.17
CA TYR A 297 10.63 -12.94 -19.01
C TYR A 297 10.72 -14.08 -17.98
N GLN A 298 9.66 -14.87 -17.85
CA GLN A 298 9.63 -16.02 -16.95
C GLN A 298 10.50 -17.19 -17.42
N HIS A 299 10.76 -17.26 -18.72
CA HIS A 299 11.54 -18.33 -19.36
C HIS A 299 12.98 -17.92 -19.70
N LEU A 300 13.37 -16.67 -19.44
CA LEU A 300 14.71 -16.19 -19.73
C LEU A 300 15.78 -16.97 -18.95
N PRO A 301 16.93 -17.26 -19.60
CA PRO A 301 18.12 -17.74 -18.89
C PRO A 301 18.50 -16.78 -17.76
N LYS A 302 18.95 -17.33 -16.62
CA LYS A 302 19.28 -16.54 -15.42
C LYS A 302 20.26 -15.40 -15.70
N SER A 303 21.25 -15.63 -16.56
CA SER A 303 22.28 -14.65 -16.95
C SER A 303 21.72 -13.46 -17.74
N GLU A 304 20.69 -13.67 -18.56
CA GLU A 304 20.01 -12.60 -19.31
C GLU A 304 19.02 -11.87 -18.41
N LYS A 305 18.24 -12.64 -17.63
CA LYS A 305 17.24 -12.10 -16.71
C LYS A 305 17.81 -11.11 -15.70
N GLN A 306 19.04 -11.35 -15.22
CA GLN A 306 19.74 -10.45 -14.29
C GLN A 306 20.05 -9.06 -14.86
N LYS A 307 20.07 -8.91 -16.20
CA LYS A 307 20.33 -7.64 -16.88
C LYS A 307 19.06 -6.86 -17.18
N ILE A 308 17.90 -7.46 -16.95
CA ILE A 308 16.59 -6.89 -17.23
C ILE A 308 15.92 -6.58 -15.88
N PRO A 309 15.23 -5.43 -15.76
CA PRO A 309 14.51 -5.11 -14.54
C PRO A 309 13.58 -6.23 -14.06
N MET A 310 13.44 -6.33 -12.74
CA MET A 310 12.64 -7.38 -12.13
C MET A 310 11.15 -7.18 -12.42
N LEU A 311 10.51 -8.21 -12.98
CA LEU A 311 9.07 -8.32 -13.08
C LEU A 311 8.58 -9.49 -12.22
N ASN A 312 7.92 -9.18 -11.09
CA ASN A 312 7.46 -10.16 -10.11
C ASN A 312 6.03 -10.66 -10.39
N PHE A 313 5.65 -10.74 -11.66
CA PHE A 313 4.32 -11.16 -12.10
C PHE A 313 4.40 -12.46 -12.89
N ASN A 314 3.44 -13.35 -12.66
CA ASN A 314 3.37 -14.66 -13.31
C ASN A 314 2.44 -14.62 -14.53
N ASP A 315 2.41 -15.71 -15.30
CA ASP A 315 1.59 -15.79 -16.51
C ASP A 315 0.10 -15.57 -16.27
N SER A 316 -0.42 -16.01 -15.12
CA SER A 316 -1.81 -15.78 -14.75
C SER A 316 -2.11 -14.28 -14.61
N HIS A 317 -1.23 -13.54 -13.94
CA HIS A 317 -1.40 -12.09 -13.78
C HIS A 317 -1.29 -11.37 -15.11
N ILE A 318 -0.31 -11.72 -15.94
CA ILE A 318 -0.13 -11.12 -17.27
C ILE A 318 -1.33 -11.43 -18.17
N ASN A 319 -1.91 -12.63 -18.05
CA ASN A 319 -3.13 -12.98 -18.77
C ASN A 319 -4.35 -12.18 -18.29
N THR A 320 -4.48 -11.95 -16.98
CA THR A 320 -5.51 -11.05 -16.44
C THR A 320 -5.36 -9.64 -17.00
N MET A 321 -4.15 -9.08 -17.00
CA MET A 321 -3.92 -7.74 -17.56
C MET A 321 -4.26 -7.66 -19.06
N ALA A 322 -3.91 -8.70 -19.84
CA ALA A 322 -4.20 -8.73 -21.26
C ALA A 322 -5.72 -8.73 -21.55
N LYS A 323 -6.49 -9.41 -20.70
CA LYS A 323 -7.96 -9.38 -20.75
C LYS A 323 -8.50 -8.01 -20.31
N ASP A 324 -8.05 -7.54 -19.16
CA ASP A 324 -8.55 -6.31 -18.52
C ASP A 324 -8.20 -5.04 -19.33
N TYR A 325 -7.15 -5.08 -20.15
CA TYR A 325 -6.86 -4.04 -21.15
C TYR A 325 -8.03 -3.77 -22.11
N TYR A 326 -8.83 -4.79 -22.45
CA TYR A 326 -10.03 -4.66 -23.28
C TYR A 326 -11.33 -4.56 -22.48
N GLU A 327 -11.41 -5.24 -21.34
CA GLU A 327 -12.67 -5.51 -20.65
C GLU A 327 -12.83 -4.80 -19.30
N ASP A 328 -11.77 -4.26 -18.72
CA ASP A 328 -11.87 -3.56 -17.44
C ASP A 328 -12.73 -2.30 -17.56
N LYS A 329 -13.51 -2.00 -16.54
CA LYS A 329 -14.45 -0.88 -16.58
C LYS A 329 -13.81 0.46 -16.24
N ASN A 330 -12.67 0.45 -15.57
CA ASN A 330 -12.03 1.63 -14.99
C ASN A 330 -10.64 1.88 -15.55
N PHE A 331 -9.93 0.84 -15.99
CA PHE A 331 -8.51 0.89 -16.37
C PHE A 331 -8.24 0.25 -17.75
N CYS A 332 -9.25 0.18 -18.62
CA CYS A 332 -9.06 -0.30 -19.98
C CYS A 332 -8.44 0.77 -20.89
N ARG A 333 -8.04 0.34 -22.09
CA ARG A 333 -7.59 1.23 -23.15
C ARG A 333 -8.63 2.27 -23.56
N LEU A 334 -8.14 3.34 -24.17
CA LEU A 334 -8.92 4.30 -24.94
C LEU A 334 -9.38 3.71 -26.28
N ASP A 335 -10.35 4.37 -26.93
CA ASP A 335 -10.90 3.94 -28.22
C ASP A 335 -9.86 3.84 -29.34
N ASP A 336 -8.79 4.64 -29.27
CA ASP A 336 -7.66 4.61 -30.21
C ASP A 336 -6.60 3.55 -29.89
N GLY A 337 -6.85 2.71 -28.88
CA GLY A 337 -5.97 1.63 -28.43
C GLY A 337 -4.83 2.08 -27.53
N ARG A 338 -4.73 3.35 -27.13
CA ARG A 338 -3.72 3.77 -26.15
C ARG A 338 -4.18 3.51 -24.71
N ILE A 339 -3.24 3.36 -23.79
CA ILE A 339 -3.50 3.25 -22.35
C ILE A 339 -2.48 4.10 -21.58
N ASN A 340 -2.93 4.89 -20.61
CA ASN A 340 -2.00 5.67 -19.78
C ASN A 340 -1.32 4.77 -18.73
N LEU A 341 -0.18 5.21 -18.19
CA LEU A 341 0.58 4.40 -17.24
C LEU A 341 -0.10 4.27 -15.87
N TRP A 342 -0.98 5.20 -15.49
CA TRP A 342 -1.78 5.06 -14.27
C TRP A 342 -2.74 3.87 -14.36
N ASP A 343 -3.37 3.67 -15.52
CA ASP A 343 -4.25 2.53 -15.77
C ASP A 343 -3.44 1.23 -15.87
N VAL A 344 -2.28 1.24 -16.54
CA VAL A 344 -1.36 0.07 -16.55
C VAL A 344 -0.94 -0.33 -15.13
N TYR A 345 -0.61 0.64 -14.27
CA TYR A 345 -0.28 0.39 -12.86
C TYR A 345 -1.46 -0.25 -12.12
N ASN A 346 -2.68 0.24 -12.36
CA ASN A 346 -3.88 -0.31 -11.75
C ASN A 346 -4.22 -1.72 -12.29
N LEU A 347 -3.94 -2.02 -13.56
CA LEU A 347 -4.05 -3.38 -14.11
C LEU A 347 -3.10 -4.35 -13.41
N PHE A 348 -1.84 -3.95 -13.15
CA PHE A 348 -0.89 -4.77 -12.38
C PHE A 348 -1.39 -5.05 -10.96
N THR A 349 -1.78 -4.00 -10.23
CA THR A 349 -2.23 -4.12 -8.84
C THR A 349 -3.57 -4.88 -8.72
N GLN A 350 -4.46 -4.74 -9.70
CA GLN A 350 -5.68 -5.53 -9.80
C GLN A 350 -5.39 -7.02 -10.04
N ALA A 351 -4.50 -7.33 -11.00
CA ALA A 351 -4.07 -8.71 -11.23
C ALA A 351 -3.37 -9.30 -10.00
N ASN A 352 -2.71 -8.48 -9.18
CA ASN A 352 -2.05 -8.91 -7.95
C ASN A 352 -3.02 -9.36 -6.83
N LYS A 353 -4.33 -9.04 -6.90
CA LYS A 353 -5.30 -9.51 -5.89
C LYS A 353 -5.45 -11.03 -5.84
N SER A 354 -5.05 -11.72 -6.90
CA SER A 354 -4.99 -13.18 -6.94
C SER A 354 -3.70 -13.78 -6.35
N SER A 355 -2.79 -12.94 -5.84
CA SER A 355 -1.56 -13.39 -5.19
C SER A 355 -1.81 -13.96 -3.80
N TYR A 356 -0.90 -14.81 -3.34
CA TYR A 356 -0.80 -15.18 -1.93
C TYR A 356 -0.38 -13.98 -1.09
N ILE A 357 -0.86 -13.95 0.17
CA ILE A 357 -0.53 -12.94 1.18
C ILE A 357 0.97 -12.63 1.24
N ASP A 358 1.83 -13.66 1.21
CA ASP A 358 3.28 -13.51 1.39
C ASP A 358 3.97 -12.62 0.35
N THR A 359 3.45 -12.64 -0.88
CA THR A 359 4.01 -11.94 -2.05
C THR A 359 3.24 -10.68 -2.43
N PHE A 360 2.10 -10.43 -1.78
CA PHE A 360 1.15 -9.41 -2.21
C PHE A 360 1.77 -8.00 -2.16
N LEU A 361 2.38 -7.62 -1.04
CA LEU A 361 2.96 -6.28 -0.87
C LEU A 361 4.19 -6.07 -1.77
N ASP A 362 5.06 -7.08 -1.91
CA ASP A 362 6.26 -6.96 -2.75
C ASP A 362 5.90 -6.78 -4.22
N ARG A 363 4.82 -7.43 -4.67
CA ARG A 363 4.29 -7.26 -6.03
C ARG A 363 3.63 -5.90 -6.24
N ASN A 364 2.97 -5.32 -5.23
CA ASN A 364 2.43 -3.96 -5.33
C ASN A 364 3.55 -2.92 -5.45
N LEU A 365 4.62 -3.07 -4.66
CA LEU A 365 5.82 -2.23 -4.80
C LEU A 365 6.44 -2.42 -6.20
N ASN A 366 6.66 -3.67 -6.61
CA ASN A 366 7.25 -3.95 -7.92
C ASN A 366 6.39 -3.40 -9.07
N ALA A 367 5.06 -3.42 -8.97
CA ALA A 367 4.18 -2.80 -9.96
C ALA A 367 4.43 -1.30 -10.10
N PHE A 368 4.61 -0.59 -8.99
CA PHE A 368 4.88 0.85 -8.99
C PHE A 368 6.25 1.15 -9.60
N GLU A 369 7.31 0.50 -9.09
CA GLU A 369 8.67 0.66 -9.58
C GLU A 369 8.80 0.30 -11.07
N PHE A 370 8.16 -0.79 -11.49
CA PHE A 370 8.14 -1.22 -12.88
C PHE A 370 7.45 -0.19 -13.76
N THR A 371 6.30 0.34 -13.34
CA THR A 371 5.55 1.33 -14.12
C THR A 371 6.31 2.65 -14.22
N LYS A 372 6.96 3.12 -13.14
CA LYS A 372 7.89 4.26 -13.20
C LYS A 372 9.10 3.97 -14.10
N GLY A 373 9.57 2.72 -14.13
CA GLY A 373 10.62 2.26 -15.05
C GLY A 373 10.22 2.41 -16.52
N ILE A 374 9.03 1.94 -16.86
CA ILE A 374 8.43 2.11 -18.20
C ILE A 374 8.26 3.59 -18.54
N GLN A 375 7.75 4.40 -17.60
CA GLN A 375 7.63 5.85 -17.76
C GLN A 375 8.97 6.51 -18.13
N LYS A 376 10.02 6.20 -17.37
CA LYS A 376 11.38 6.70 -17.66
C LYS A 376 11.85 6.27 -19.04
N THR A 377 11.48 5.08 -19.49
CA THR A 377 11.84 4.59 -20.82
C THR A 377 11.13 5.30 -21.96
N LEU A 378 9.86 5.68 -21.79
CA LEU A 378 9.18 6.54 -22.75
C LEU A 378 9.84 7.92 -22.84
N ASN A 379 10.42 8.40 -21.74
CA ASN A 379 11.13 9.68 -21.65
C ASN A 379 12.64 9.60 -21.96
N GLY A 380 13.10 8.52 -22.61
CA GLY A 380 14.46 8.41 -23.16
C GLY A 380 15.46 7.56 -22.38
N ASN A 381 15.07 6.94 -21.26
CA ASN A 381 15.93 6.00 -20.52
C ASN A 381 15.87 4.58 -21.09
N SER A 382 17.00 3.87 -21.24
CA SER A 382 17.01 2.54 -21.86
C SER A 382 16.74 1.36 -20.91
N ASN A 383 16.66 1.56 -19.58
CA ASN A 383 16.67 0.46 -18.61
C ASN A 383 15.51 -0.55 -18.76
N TYR A 384 14.32 -0.10 -19.16
CA TYR A 384 13.14 -0.96 -19.35
C TYR A 384 12.82 -1.19 -20.83
N HIS A 385 13.71 -0.79 -21.74
CA HIS A 385 13.48 -0.85 -23.19
C HIS A 385 13.15 -2.26 -23.68
N TRP A 386 13.76 -3.29 -23.09
CA TRP A 386 13.51 -4.69 -23.45
C TRP A 386 12.03 -5.09 -23.40
N PHE A 387 11.24 -4.48 -22.49
CA PHE A 387 9.82 -4.74 -22.36
C PHE A 387 8.96 -4.05 -23.43
N LEU A 388 9.48 -3.01 -24.09
CA LEU A 388 8.73 -2.23 -25.09
C LEU A 388 9.22 -2.46 -26.53
N SER A 389 10.37 -3.11 -26.70
CA SER A 389 11.08 -3.31 -27.98
C SER A 389 10.66 -4.55 -28.75
#